data_AF-A0A147GRL8-F1
#
_entry.id   AF-A0A147GRL8-F1
#
_cell.length_a   1.000
_cell.length_b   1.000
_cell.length_c   1.000
_cell.angle_alpha   90.00
_cell.angle_beta   90.00
_cell.angle_gamma   90.00
#
_symmetry.space_group_name_H-M   'P 1'
#
loop_
_entity.id
_entity.type
_entity.pdbx_description
1 polymer ?
#
loop_
_entity_poly.entity_id
_entity_poly.type
_entity_poly.pdbx_seq_one_letter_code
_entity_poly.pdbx_strand_id
1 'polypeptide(L)'
;MSTLSHTLRVSSPALPVFAGEPLLYPVRLSGHEGVNTLFCYELLLQTPDSLTPGALAEACANLDLDALIGREICCEIELDGSGYFLPGGVGDAVDHLGAGIRQINALITEAALVGEEGRHLQYRLVLRPWLHLATLNADCRIFQNATVVDILDAVLAHYPFPVDKRLLERYP
;
A
#
# COMPACT_ATOMS: atom_id res chain seq x y z
N MET A 1 -15.09 3.89 -22.20
CA MET A 1 -14.48 3.65 -20.88
C MET A 1 -13.00 3.40 -21.11
N SER A 2 -12.15 4.40 -20.84
CA SER A 2 -10.71 4.28 -21.07
C SER A 2 -10.10 3.46 -19.93
N THR A 3 -9.87 2.17 -20.15
CA THR A 3 -9.07 1.34 -19.25
C THR A 3 -7.61 1.60 -19.57
N LEU A 4 -7.07 2.73 -19.12
CA LEU A 4 -5.62 2.91 -19.08
C LEU A 4 -5.08 1.80 -18.16
N SER A 5 -4.29 0.89 -18.72
CA SER A 5 -3.47 -0.05 -17.96
C SER A 5 -2.46 0.76 -17.17
N HIS A 6 -2.79 1.08 -15.91
CA HIS A 6 -1.87 1.78 -15.04
C HIS A 6 -0.93 0.74 -14.42
N THR A 7 0.36 0.91 -14.68
CA THR A 7 1.45 0.09 -14.10
C THR A 7 1.44 0.11 -12.56
N LEU A 8 0.88 1.14 -11.95
CA LEU A 8 0.69 1.27 -10.51
C LEU A 8 -0.78 1.59 -10.20
N ARG A 9 -1.39 0.83 -9.30
CA ARG A 9 -2.75 1.06 -8.78
C ARG A 9 -2.71 1.05 -7.27
N VAL A 10 -3.67 1.75 -6.66
CA VAL A 10 -3.81 1.78 -5.21
C VAL A 10 -5.27 1.61 -4.84
N SER A 11 -5.52 0.91 -3.75
CA SER A 11 -6.86 0.74 -3.20
C SER A 11 -6.83 0.84 -1.68
N SER A 12 -7.80 1.55 -1.13
CA SER A 12 -8.05 1.65 0.30
C SER A 12 -9.48 2.12 0.49
N PRO A 13 -10.21 1.59 1.49
CA PRO A 13 -11.52 2.13 1.86
C PRO A 13 -11.44 3.58 2.38
N ALA A 14 -10.25 4.06 2.72
CA ALA A 14 -10.04 5.42 3.19
C ALA A 14 -9.75 6.42 2.07
N LEU A 15 -9.37 5.95 0.87
CA LEU A 15 -9.06 6.86 -0.23
C LEU A 15 -10.33 7.63 -0.65
N PRO A 16 -10.22 8.95 -0.81
CA PRO A 16 -11.38 9.80 -1.01
C PRO A 16 -11.99 9.61 -2.40
N VAL A 17 -13.32 9.59 -2.44
CA VAL A 17 -14.13 9.47 -3.66
C VAL A 17 -15.10 10.64 -3.77
N PHE A 18 -15.35 11.11 -4.99
CA PHE A 18 -16.33 12.14 -5.29
C PHE A 18 -17.18 11.70 -6.48
N ALA A 19 -18.50 11.75 -6.32
CA ALA A 19 -19.46 11.27 -7.33
C ALA A 19 -19.18 9.83 -7.84
N GLY A 20 -18.62 8.98 -6.99
CA GLY A 20 -18.28 7.59 -7.32
C GLY A 20 -16.89 7.40 -7.96
N GLU A 21 -16.15 8.48 -8.21
CA GLU A 21 -14.81 8.43 -8.80
C GLU A 21 -13.72 8.72 -7.76
N PRO A 22 -12.55 8.06 -7.84
CA PRO A 22 -11.41 8.38 -6.99
C PRO A 22 -10.95 9.83 -7.19
N LEU A 23 -10.65 10.52 -6.09
CA LEU A 23 -10.08 11.88 -6.14
C LEU A 23 -8.55 11.90 -6.32
N LEU A 24 -7.89 10.77 -6.05
CA LEU A 24 -6.45 10.65 -6.01
C LEU A 24 -5.98 9.47 -6.86
N TYR A 25 -4.99 9.73 -7.72
CA TYR A 25 -4.39 8.76 -8.62
C TYR A 25 -2.90 8.59 -8.29
N PRO A 26 -2.36 7.36 -8.31
CA PRO A 26 -0.97 7.13 -7.96
C PRO A 26 -0.02 7.55 -9.07
N VAL A 27 1.04 8.26 -8.68
CA VAL A 27 2.05 8.81 -9.59
C VAL A 27 3.38 8.10 -9.41
N ARG A 28 3.77 7.89 -8.13
CA ARG A 28 5.05 7.31 -7.78
C ARG A 28 4.95 6.57 -6.47
N LEU A 29 5.55 5.39 -6.43
CA LEU A 29 5.84 4.66 -5.20
C LEU A 29 7.36 4.52 -5.10
N SER A 30 7.94 4.95 -3.98
CA SER A 30 9.38 4.88 -3.76
C SER A 30 9.67 4.56 -2.31
N GLY A 31 10.62 3.69 -2.03
CA GLY A 31 10.88 3.27 -0.67
C GLY A 31 11.98 2.24 -0.56
N HIS A 32 12.16 1.76 0.66
CA HIS A 32 13.18 0.77 0.99
C HIS A 32 12.53 -0.42 1.68
N GLU A 33 12.99 -1.60 1.32
CA GLU A 33 12.64 -2.87 1.93
C GLU A 33 13.91 -3.72 2.10
N GLY A 34 13.90 -4.63 3.05
CA GLY A 34 15.04 -5.51 3.31
C GLY A 34 14.66 -6.66 4.23
N VAL A 35 15.50 -7.70 4.24
CA VAL A 35 15.35 -8.80 5.19
C VAL A 35 15.58 -8.25 6.60
N ASN A 36 14.70 -8.61 7.54
CA ASN A 36 14.75 -8.18 8.94
C ASN A 36 14.65 -6.66 9.15
N THR A 37 14.06 -5.92 8.20
CA THR A 37 13.74 -4.50 8.37
C THR A 37 12.26 -4.25 8.09
N LEU A 38 11.69 -3.25 8.78
CA LEU A 38 10.36 -2.76 8.45
C LEU A 38 10.50 -1.86 7.22
N PHE A 39 9.80 -2.20 6.13
CA PHE A 39 9.81 -1.34 4.95
C PHE A 39 9.22 0.04 5.26
N CYS A 40 9.58 1.02 4.44
CA CYS A 40 8.96 2.32 4.43
C CYS A 40 8.85 2.80 2.98
N TYR A 41 7.63 3.08 2.54
CA TYR A 41 7.37 3.66 1.22
C TYR A 41 6.78 5.05 1.33
N GLU A 42 7.16 5.89 0.41
CA GLU A 42 6.50 7.14 0.06
C GLU A 42 5.65 6.91 -1.19
N LEU A 43 4.34 7.12 -1.06
CA LEU A 43 3.38 7.07 -2.16
C LEU A 43 2.95 8.50 -2.49
N LEU A 44 3.27 8.94 -3.71
CA LEU A 44 2.84 10.21 -4.26
C LEU A 44 1.56 10.00 -5.07
N LEU A 45 0.54 10.79 -4.74
CA LEU A 45 -0.77 10.79 -5.35
C LEU A 45 -1.04 12.18 -5.95
N GLN A 46 -1.79 12.22 -7.04
CA GLN A 46 -2.24 13.46 -7.67
C GLN A 46 -3.74 13.45 -7.92
N THR A 47 -4.30 14.65 -7.88
CA THR A 47 -5.65 14.93 -8.35
C THR A 47 -5.70 14.90 -9.89
N PRO A 48 -6.87 14.65 -10.51
CA PRO A 48 -6.98 14.59 -11.97
C PRO A 48 -6.66 15.91 -12.70
N ASP A 49 -6.20 15.85 -13.95
CA ASP A 49 -5.65 16.96 -14.77
C ASP A 49 -6.57 18.19 -14.93
N SER A 50 -7.88 17.99 -14.81
CA SER A 50 -8.90 19.00 -15.08
C SER A 50 -9.67 19.38 -13.83
N LEU A 51 -8.97 19.93 -12.84
CA LEU A 51 -9.59 20.59 -11.70
C LEU A 51 -10.22 21.92 -12.17
N THR A 52 -11.41 21.84 -12.73
CA THR A 52 -12.22 23.04 -12.97
C THR A 52 -12.73 23.59 -11.64
N PRO A 53 -12.72 24.91 -11.43
CA PRO A 53 -13.31 25.52 -10.24
C PRO A 53 -14.74 25.00 -9.99
N GLY A 54 -15.02 24.65 -8.75
CA GLY A 54 -16.30 24.07 -8.34
C GLY A 54 -16.11 22.98 -7.28
N ALA A 55 -17.19 22.23 -7.02
CA ALA A 55 -17.25 21.25 -5.93
C ALA A 55 -16.15 20.19 -5.98
N LEU A 56 -15.72 19.76 -7.18
CA LEU A 56 -14.63 18.80 -7.32
C LEU A 56 -13.29 19.38 -6.85
N ALA A 57 -12.97 20.61 -7.25
CA ALA A 57 -11.74 21.28 -6.84
C ALA A 57 -11.71 21.55 -5.33
N GLU A 58 -12.85 21.94 -4.75
CA GLU A 58 -12.98 22.12 -3.30
C GLU A 58 -12.83 20.81 -2.53
N ALA A 59 -13.44 19.72 -3.03
CA ALA A 59 -13.28 18.39 -2.44
C ALA A 59 -11.82 17.91 -2.52
N CYS A 60 -11.17 18.12 -3.65
CA CYS A 60 -9.76 17.81 -3.83
C CYS A 60 -8.86 18.63 -2.91
N ALA A 61 -9.14 19.90 -2.65
CA ALA A 61 -8.31 20.75 -1.80
C ALA A 61 -8.50 20.50 -0.29
N ASN A 62 -9.70 20.08 0.13
CA ASN A 62 -10.09 19.95 1.54
C ASN A 62 -10.21 18.49 1.99
N LEU A 63 -9.27 17.64 1.57
CA LEU A 63 -9.22 16.25 2.02
C LEU A 63 -8.94 16.16 3.53
N ASP A 64 -9.73 15.37 4.23
CA ASP A 64 -9.46 14.99 5.62
C ASP A 64 -8.32 13.96 5.65
N LEU A 65 -7.08 14.47 5.78
CA LEU A 65 -5.88 13.64 5.80
C LEU A 65 -5.77 12.81 7.09
N ASP A 66 -6.32 13.29 8.20
CA ASP A 66 -6.30 12.57 9.48
C ASP A 66 -7.14 11.30 9.39
N ALA A 67 -8.24 11.32 8.63
CA ALA A 67 -9.05 10.13 8.37
C ALA A 67 -8.30 9.00 7.63
N LEU A 68 -7.20 9.33 6.92
CA LEU A 68 -6.35 8.35 6.23
C LEU A 68 -5.39 7.63 7.18
N ILE A 69 -4.96 8.28 8.26
CA ILE A 69 -3.93 7.74 9.16
C ILE A 69 -4.44 6.49 9.88
N GLY A 70 -3.60 5.46 9.95
CA GLY A 70 -3.91 4.17 10.55
C GLY A 70 -4.76 3.25 9.68
N ARG A 71 -5.13 3.67 8.47
CA ARG A 71 -5.91 2.86 7.52
C ARG A 71 -5.02 1.99 6.65
N GLU A 72 -5.54 0.83 6.26
CA GLU A 72 -4.88 -0.07 5.33
C GLU A 72 -4.96 0.46 3.90
N ILE A 73 -3.89 0.24 3.14
CA ILE A 73 -3.80 0.53 1.71
C ILE A 73 -3.05 -0.61 1.01
N CYS A 74 -3.53 -0.97 -0.17
CA CYS A 74 -2.90 -1.94 -1.06
C CYS A 74 -2.40 -1.20 -2.29
N CYS A 75 -1.09 -1.31 -2.56
CA CYS A 75 -0.49 -0.88 -3.81
C CYS A 75 -0.27 -2.10 -4.71
N GLU A 76 -0.70 -2.01 -5.96
CA GLU A 76 -0.55 -3.05 -6.96
C GLU A 76 0.35 -2.55 -8.09
N ILE A 77 1.43 -3.30 -8.35
CA ILE A 77 2.39 -2.99 -9.41
C ILE A 77 2.29 -4.09 -10.46
N GLU A 78 1.97 -3.69 -11.69
CA GLU A 78 2.01 -4.57 -12.85
C GLU A 78 3.47 -4.91 -13.16
N LEU A 79 3.79 -6.20 -13.24
CA LEU A 79 5.12 -6.66 -13.55
C LEU A 79 5.23 -6.89 -15.06
N ASP A 80 6.32 -6.42 -15.67
CA ASP A 80 6.63 -6.74 -17.06
C ASP A 80 7.04 -8.22 -17.19
N GLY A 81 6.57 -8.87 -18.25
CA GLY A 81 7.04 -10.21 -18.62
C GLY A 81 6.39 -10.74 -19.89
N SER A 82 7.08 -11.69 -20.53
CA SER A 82 6.48 -12.51 -21.58
C SER A 82 5.48 -13.45 -20.94
N GLY A 83 4.19 -13.31 -21.25
CA GLY A 83 3.16 -14.21 -20.73
C GLY A 83 3.49 -15.68 -20.97
N TYR A 84 2.84 -16.59 -20.24
CA TYR A 84 3.02 -18.02 -20.49
C TYR A 84 2.50 -18.38 -21.88
N PHE A 85 3.38 -18.90 -22.75
CA PHE A 85 2.98 -19.39 -24.07
C PHE A 85 2.06 -20.61 -23.90
N LEU A 86 0.80 -20.50 -24.34
CA LEU A 86 -0.11 -21.64 -24.43
C LEU A 86 0.26 -22.46 -25.68
N PRO A 87 0.68 -23.74 -25.56
CA PRO A 87 0.99 -24.57 -26.71
C PRO A 87 -0.25 -24.71 -27.62
N GLY A 88 -0.13 -24.27 -28.87
CA GLY A 88 -1.23 -24.30 -29.85
C GLY A 88 -2.06 -23.02 -29.98
N GLY A 89 -1.74 -21.96 -29.23
CA GLY A 89 -2.35 -20.64 -29.43
C GLY A 89 -1.91 -20.02 -30.74
N VAL A 90 -2.86 -19.74 -31.64
CA VAL A 90 -2.65 -18.95 -32.87
C VAL A 90 -3.24 -17.56 -32.66
N GLY A 91 -2.39 -16.54 -32.66
CA GLY A 91 -2.76 -15.13 -32.46
C GLY A 91 -1.53 -14.24 -32.39
N ASP A 92 -1.72 -12.91 -32.42
CA ASP A 92 -0.64 -11.96 -32.16
C ASP A 92 0.05 -12.32 -30.84
N ALA A 93 1.37 -12.15 -30.78
CA ALA A 93 2.12 -12.34 -29.54
C ALA A 93 1.39 -11.57 -28.44
N VAL A 94 0.90 -12.30 -27.43
CA VAL A 94 0.28 -11.68 -26.25
C VAL A 94 1.41 -11.13 -25.39
N ASP A 95 2.20 -10.21 -25.97
CA ASP A 95 3.28 -9.53 -25.31
C ASP A 95 2.65 -8.74 -24.16
N HIS A 96 2.98 -9.17 -22.94
CA HIS A 96 2.69 -8.53 -21.66
C HIS A 96 1.34 -8.82 -20.99
N LEU A 97 0.45 -9.65 -21.56
CA LEU A 97 -0.73 -10.13 -20.83
C LEU A 97 -0.35 -11.32 -19.92
N GLY A 98 -0.21 -11.07 -18.62
CA GLY A 98 -0.17 -12.13 -17.59
C GLY A 98 1.15 -12.36 -16.84
N ALA A 99 2.05 -11.38 -16.76
CA ALA A 99 3.32 -11.52 -16.04
C ALA A 99 3.24 -11.37 -14.50
N GLY A 100 2.04 -11.10 -13.97
CA GLY A 100 1.74 -11.09 -12.54
C GLY A 100 1.60 -9.68 -11.96
N ILE A 101 1.03 -9.60 -10.76
CA ILE A 101 0.84 -8.36 -10.01
C ILE A 101 1.60 -8.50 -8.70
N ARG A 102 2.48 -7.55 -8.39
CA ARG A 102 3.10 -7.44 -7.08
C ARG A 102 2.21 -6.56 -6.19
N GLN A 103 1.77 -7.10 -5.07
CA GLN A 103 1.01 -6.37 -4.06
C GLN A 103 1.90 -5.93 -2.89
N ILE A 104 1.71 -4.70 -2.45
CA ILE A 104 2.31 -4.14 -1.23
C ILE A 104 1.16 -3.69 -0.33
N ASN A 105 0.89 -4.45 0.72
CA ASN A 105 -0.12 -4.13 1.72
C ASN A 105 0.53 -3.40 2.89
N ALA A 106 -0.01 -2.25 3.26
CA ALA A 106 0.58 -1.37 4.25
C ALA A 106 -0.47 -0.60 5.06
N LEU A 107 -0.02 0.06 6.12
CA LEU A 107 -0.76 1.09 6.83
C LEU A 107 -0.27 2.46 6.38
N ILE A 108 -1.20 3.41 6.24
CA ILE A 108 -0.89 4.83 6.07
C ILE A 108 -0.51 5.39 7.44
N THR A 109 0.73 5.81 7.63
CA THR A 109 1.22 6.34 8.92
C THR A 109 1.39 7.85 8.92
N GLU A 110 1.54 8.45 7.74
CA GLU A 110 1.58 9.90 7.56
C GLU A 110 0.87 10.26 6.25
N ALA A 111 0.23 11.42 6.22
CA ALA A 111 -0.46 11.96 5.05
C ALA A 111 -0.23 13.48 5.01
N ALA A 112 0.11 14.02 3.84
CA ALA A 112 0.39 15.44 3.68
C ALA A 112 0.01 15.94 2.28
N LEU A 113 -0.51 17.17 2.20
CA LEU A 113 -0.51 17.93 0.96
C LEU A 113 0.92 18.45 0.73
N VAL A 114 1.53 18.06 -0.40
CA VAL A 114 2.90 18.44 -0.76
C VAL A 114 2.93 19.80 -1.47
N GLY A 115 1.91 20.08 -2.27
CA GLY A 115 1.78 21.33 -3.02
C GLY A 115 1.07 21.14 -4.35
N GLU A 116 1.31 22.07 -5.26
CA GLU A 116 0.75 22.06 -6.61
C GLU A 116 1.84 21.73 -7.63
N GLU A 117 1.60 20.78 -8.52
CA GLU A 117 2.41 20.53 -9.71
C GLU A 117 1.54 20.77 -10.95
N GLY A 118 1.79 21.87 -11.65
CA GLY A 118 0.98 22.25 -12.81
C GLY A 118 -0.48 22.54 -12.42
N ARG A 119 -1.41 21.66 -12.79
CA ARG A 119 -2.84 21.75 -12.46
C ARG A 119 -3.29 20.72 -11.42
N HIS A 120 -2.34 20.02 -10.82
CA HIS A 120 -2.60 18.94 -9.88
C HIS A 120 -2.19 19.36 -8.47
N LEU A 121 -3.06 19.11 -7.50
CA LEU A 121 -2.66 19.00 -6.11
C LEU A 121 -1.97 17.65 -5.90
N GLN A 122 -0.80 17.68 -5.24
CA GLN A 122 0.00 16.52 -4.89
C GLN A 122 -0.15 16.17 -3.41
N TYR A 123 -0.45 14.90 -3.15
CA TYR A 123 -0.53 14.35 -1.81
C TYR A 123 0.53 13.28 -1.62
N ARG A 124 1.15 13.24 -0.45
CA ARG A 124 2.12 12.22 -0.06
C ARG A 124 1.54 11.41 1.08
N LEU A 125 1.60 10.09 0.93
CA LEU A 125 1.36 9.13 2.00
C LEU A 125 2.66 8.42 2.35
N VAL A 126 2.91 8.21 3.65
CA VAL A 126 3.97 7.31 4.13
C VAL A 126 3.34 5.99 4.51
N LEU A 127 3.84 4.90 3.92
CA LEU A 127 3.33 3.56 4.08
C LEU A 127 4.31 2.69 4.86
N ARG A 128 3.83 2.00 5.89
CA ARG A 128 4.63 1.10 6.72
C ARG A 128 3.90 -0.24 6.94
N PRO A 129 4.62 -1.35 7.19
CA PRO A 129 3.97 -2.62 7.50
C PRO A 129 3.22 -2.52 8.83
N TRP A 130 2.23 -3.40 9.04
CA TRP A 130 1.47 -3.43 10.29
C TRP A 130 2.36 -3.56 11.54
N LEU A 131 3.50 -4.26 11.43
CA LEU A 131 4.43 -4.46 12.54
C LEU A 131 5.08 -3.15 13.02
N HIS A 132 4.99 -2.07 12.23
CA HIS A 132 5.34 -0.73 12.71
C HIS A 132 4.53 -0.30 13.93
N LEU A 133 3.27 -0.73 14.06
CA LEU A 133 2.44 -0.43 15.24
C LEU A 133 3.10 -0.91 16.54
N ALA A 134 3.83 -2.03 16.51
CA ALA A 134 4.54 -2.53 17.68
C ALA A 134 5.70 -1.62 18.12
N THR A 135 6.18 -0.73 17.24
CA THR A 135 7.20 0.27 17.58
C THR A 135 6.63 1.50 18.28
N LEU A 136 5.30 1.68 18.25
CA LEU A 136 4.59 2.79 18.86
C LEU A 136 4.17 2.51 20.31
N ASN A 137 4.48 1.32 20.83
CA ASN A 137 4.14 0.89 22.17
C ASN A 137 5.36 0.30 22.89
N ALA A 138 5.38 0.39 24.21
CA ALA A 138 6.41 -0.19 25.07
C ALA A 138 5.75 -0.78 26.32
N ASP A 139 6.18 -1.98 26.70
CA ASP A 139 5.59 -2.73 27.81
C ASP A 139 6.65 -3.56 28.56
N CYS A 140 6.39 -3.84 29.83
CA CYS A 140 7.22 -4.66 30.72
C CYS A 140 6.46 -5.91 31.16
N ARG A 141 6.81 -7.07 30.60
CA ARG A 141 6.12 -8.35 30.86
C ARG A 141 7.12 -9.45 31.22
N ILE A 142 6.71 -10.35 32.12
CA ILE A 142 7.49 -11.54 32.48
C ILE A 142 6.90 -12.75 31.74
N PHE A 143 7.74 -13.44 30.98
CA PHE A 143 7.40 -14.71 30.33
C PHE A 143 8.17 -15.83 31.03
N GLN A 144 7.46 -16.85 31.52
CA GLN A 144 8.05 -17.99 32.24
C GLN A 144 7.70 -19.28 31.53
N ASN A 145 8.66 -20.22 31.47
CA ASN A 145 8.49 -21.53 30.83
C ASN A 145 7.91 -21.43 29.41
N ALA A 146 8.36 -20.43 28.64
CA ALA A 146 7.89 -20.14 27.29
C ALA A 146 9.10 -20.07 26.34
N THR A 147 8.98 -20.69 25.17
CA THR A 147 9.99 -20.58 24.11
C THR A 147 9.97 -19.20 23.48
N VAL A 148 11.01 -18.84 22.72
CA VAL A 148 11.01 -17.57 21.94
C VAL A 148 9.80 -17.48 21.00
N VAL A 149 9.34 -18.61 20.46
CA VAL A 149 8.17 -18.67 19.56
C VAL A 149 6.88 -18.40 20.32
N ASP A 150 6.74 -18.96 21.52
CA ASP A 150 5.56 -18.71 22.38
C ASP A 150 5.51 -17.26 22.84
N ILE A 151 6.67 -16.66 23.15
CA ILE A 151 6.78 -15.24 23.49
C ILE A 151 6.35 -14.38 22.31
N LEU A 152 6.82 -14.69 21.09
CA LEU A 152 6.42 -13.97 19.88
C LEU A 152 4.90 -14.02 19.68
N ASP A 153 4.27 -15.17 19.86
CA ASP A 153 2.80 -15.30 19.79
C ASP A 153 2.10 -14.44 20.83
N ALA A 154 2.54 -14.49 22.08
CA ALA A 154 1.94 -13.73 23.17
C ALA A 154 2.12 -12.20 23.01
N VAL A 155 3.18 -11.76 22.34
CA VAL A 155 3.39 -10.35 22.01
C VAL A 155 2.53 -9.95 20.81
N LEU A 156 2.57 -10.72 19.72
CA LEU A 156 1.90 -10.37 18.47
C LEU A 156 0.39 -10.61 18.49
N ALA A 157 -0.14 -11.42 19.41
CA ALA A 157 -1.58 -11.70 19.55
C ALA A 157 -2.46 -10.45 19.81
N HIS A 158 -1.88 -9.33 20.24
CA HIS A 158 -2.60 -8.08 20.44
C HIS A 158 -2.90 -7.33 19.13
N TYR A 159 -2.26 -7.72 18.03
CA TYR A 159 -2.40 -7.09 16.73
C TYR A 159 -3.30 -7.96 15.83
N PRO A 160 -4.32 -7.39 15.18
CA PRO A 160 -5.29 -8.13 14.37
C PRO A 160 -4.74 -8.50 12.97
N PHE A 161 -3.46 -8.86 12.87
CA PHE A 161 -2.77 -9.14 11.61
C PHE A 161 -2.19 -10.56 11.61
N PRO A 162 -2.24 -11.27 10.47
CA PRO A 162 -1.72 -12.64 10.40
C PRO A 162 -0.19 -12.67 10.45
N VAL A 163 0.33 -13.73 11.07
CA VAL A 163 1.76 -14.03 11.16
C VAL A 163 2.00 -15.47 10.72
N ASP A 164 2.72 -15.63 9.61
CA ASP A 164 3.11 -16.93 9.11
C ASP A 164 4.47 -17.34 9.68
N LYS A 165 4.52 -18.45 10.42
CA LYS A 165 5.76 -19.01 10.98
C LYS A 165 6.25 -20.17 10.12
N ARG A 166 7.39 -19.98 9.44
CA ARG A 166 8.07 -20.98 8.61
C ARG A 166 9.42 -21.35 9.22
N LEU A 167 9.35 -22.05 10.36
CA LEU A 167 10.52 -22.41 11.18
C LEU A 167 11.07 -23.77 10.75
N LEU A 168 12.40 -23.90 10.70
CA LEU A 168 13.07 -25.17 10.36
C LEU A 168 13.38 -26.01 11.60
N GLU A 169 13.66 -25.35 12.72
CA GLU A 169 14.10 -25.98 13.96
C GLU A 169 13.16 -25.65 15.12
N ARG A 170 13.34 -26.36 16.23
CA ARG A 170 12.70 -26.02 17.51
C ARG A 170 13.59 -25.06 18.25
N TYR A 171 12.99 -23.95 18.67
CA TYR A 171 13.68 -22.93 19.44
C TYR A 171 13.45 -23.16 20.94
N PRO A 172 14.46 -22.94 21.78
CA PRO A 172 14.32 -23.02 23.22
C PRO A 172 13.40 -21.93 23.78
#